data_AF-A0A9W7I2L1-F1
#
_entry.id   AF-A0A9W7I2L1-F1
#
_cell.length_a   1.000
_cell.length_b   1.000
_cell.length_c   1.000
_cell.angle_alpha   90.00
_cell.angle_beta   90.00
_cell.angle_gamma   90.00
#
_symmetry.space_group_name_H-M   'P 1'
#
loop_
_entity.id
_entity.type
_entity.pdbx_description
1 polymer ?
#
loop_
_entity_poly.entity_id
_entity_poly.type
_entity_poly.pdbx_seq_one_letter_code
_entity_poly.pdbx_strand_id
1 'polypeptide(L)'
;MQVTYGGAGDSSVSENPFTPKASFIRYWNKQLHSQVPSFLLSKVSPLTAVDSATFAKLATQNNLDSSLSSFCSSAKLFCFPDLSPGPDKDWGDVDFARYGNKSFVSYGSNSPWGVNSFKNYSDNGNVVGNSFRRYSRDSEDHKDQFSTYAGGSNVVDQSFNNYGALSKGGSGTFNSYNDEVNVPNLRFKSYSDRSKWHGHTFASYAKDANSGKQQFINYGKEGDWVRTDFSSYANGSNVVNSGFYSYGKKAGGADDTFTSYALDSNDPVTGFASYGRSGNSSVDSFSNYQGQGDSNWSPFKSYDKNSKWSKADFSNYWKSWNEGAEDFTGYGLGAEDPSIEFKSYVENTTFKDYAKKGITFSKYNQSLNSNGTDQVNAGRRGVNKWVEPGKFFREKMLKQGTVMPMPDIKDNLPARSFLPRIILYKLPFSSSKIGELKRIFHAGDNSSLESIMLDALDDCERAPSPGETKRCVGSAEDMLDFASSVLGRNVVVRTTENVNGSKTNITIGAIRKINGGNVTKSVSCHQSLYPYLLYYCHSVPKVRVYEADILDPNSMEKINHGVAICHLDTSDWSPGHGAFLALGSAPGQIEVCHWIFENDMTWTIADAF
;
A
#
# COMPACT_ATOMS: atom_id res chain seq x y z
N MET A 1 -53.05 43.86 26.57
CA MET A 1 -53.77 42.81 25.81
C MET A 1 -53.77 43.22 24.35
N GLN A 2 -52.78 42.76 23.57
CA GLN A 2 -52.98 42.43 22.16
C GLN A 2 -51.81 41.57 21.71
N VAL A 3 -52.15 40.37 21.26
CA VAL A 3 -51.26 39.33 20.74
C VAL A 3 -51.11 39.59 19.24
N THR A 4 -49.90 39.40 18.72
CA THR A 4 -49.67 39.13 17.29
C THR A 4 -48.68 37.98 17.16
N TYR A 5 -49.17 36.88 16.61
CA TYR A 5 -48.42 35.70 16.19
C TYR A 5 -47.90 35.89 14.76
N GLY A 6 -46.71 35.35 14.46
CA GLY A 6 -46.18 35.13 13.12
C GLY A 6 -44.65 35.00 13.18
N GLY A 7 -43.99 33.94 12.72
CA GLY A 7 -44.42 32.73 12.04
C GLY A 7 -43.34 31.65 12.19
N ALA A 8 -43.73 30.41 11.90
CA ALA A 8 -42.92 29.21 12.05
C ALA A 8 -41.61 29.27 11.24
N GLY A 9 -40.49 29.23 11.95
CA GLY A 9 -39.18 28.87 11.41
C GLY A 9 -38.83 27.47 11.90
N ASP A 10 -38.50 26.62 10.94
CA ASP A 10 -38.11 25.21 11.04
C ASP A 10 -37.45 24.82 12.37
N SER A 11 -38.08 23.88 13.08
CA SER A 11 -37.53 23.27 14.29
C SER A 11 -36.34 22.39 13.93
N SER A 12 -35.16 22.99 13.76
CA SER A 12 -33.91 22.25 13.90
C SER A 12 -33.91 21.64 15.30
N VAL A 13 -33.94 20.31 15.38
CA VAL A 13 -33.74 19.59 16.63
C VAL A 13 -32.45 20.12 17.23
N SER A 14 -32.51 20.80 18.37
CA SER A 14 -31.30 21.33 19.01
C SER A 14 -30.34 20.17 19.24
N GLU A 15 -29.20 20.17 18.54
CA GLU A 15 -28.20 19.11 18.64
C GLU A 15 -27.83 18.94 20.13
N ASN A 16 -27.90 17.72 20.65
CA ASN A 16 -27.75 17.48 22.09
C ASN A 16 -26.38 18.04 22.56
N PRO A 17 -26.36 18.94 23.57
CA PRO A 17 -25.13 19.64 23.98
C PRO A 17 -24.08 18.71 24.57
N PHE A 18 -24.43 17.47 24.94
CA PHE A 18 -23.52 16.48 25.50
C PHE A 18 -22.92 15.53 24.47
N THR A 19 -23.18 15.74 23.17
CA THR A 19 -22.48 14.98 22.11
C THR A 19 -20.98 15.33 22.09
N PRO A 20 -20.11 14.39 21.67
CA PRO A 20 -18.71 14.68 21.37
C PRO A 20 -18.50 15.88 20.45
N LYS A 21 -19.32 15.98 19.39
CA LYS A 21 -19.28 17.09 18.43
C LYS A 21 -19.57 18.44 19.10
N ALA A 22 -20.63 18.54 19.90
CA ALA A 22 -20.92 19.75 20.66
C ALA A 22 -19.83 20.08 21.71
N SER A 23 -19.23 19.05 22.32
CA SER A 23 -18.09 19.20 23.23
C SER A 23 -16.87 19.81 22.52
N PHE A 24 -16.51 19.31 21.34
CA PHE A 24 -15.41 19.83 20.54
C PHE A 24 -15.64 21.28 20.11
N ILE A 25 -16.85 21.63 19.66
CA ILE A 25 -17.20 23.02 19.29
C ILE A 25 -16.98 23.98 20.47
N ARG A 26 -17.43 23.59 21.68
CA ARG A 26 -17.19 24.39 22.89
C ARG A 26 -15.71 24.50 23.22
N TYR A 27 -14.97 23.40 23.09
CA TYR A 27 -13.53 23.38 23.32
C TYR A 27 -12.81 24.33 22.36
N TRP A 28 -13.10 24.23 21.07
CA TRP A 28 -12.57 25.11 20.03
C TRP A 28 -12.87 26.59 20.31
N ASN A 29 -14.13 26.93 20.58
CA ASN A 29 -14.54 28.32 20.85
C ASN A 29 -13.82 28.90 22.08
N LYS A 30 -13.54 28.05 23.08
CA LYS A 30 -12.76 28.45 24.26
C LYS A 30 -11.29 28.69 23.95
N GLN A 31 -10.70 27.94 23.03
CA GLN A 31 -9.27 28.03 22.70
C GLN A 31 -8.96 29.11 21.65
N LEU A 32 -9.79 29.22 20.61
CA LEU A 32 -9.50 30.01 19.41
C LEU A 32 -10.48 31.16 19.16
N HIS A 33 -11.61 31.22 19.87
CA HIS A 33 -12.64 32.25 19.68
C HIS A 33 -13.12 32.42 18.23
N SER A 34 -13.12 31.34 17.45
CA SER A 34 -13.51 31.31 16.03
C SER A 34 -14.45 30.14 15.75
N GLN A 35 -15.06 30.09 14.56
CA GLN A 35 -15.87 28.94 14.16
C GLN A 35 -14.97 27.75 13.77
N VAL A 36 -15.43 26.54 14.09
CA VAL A 36 -14.77 25.29 13.65
C VAL A 36 -14.95 25.15 12.13
N PRO A 37 -13.87 24.96 11.35
CA PRO A 37 -13.99 24.68 9.92
C PRO A 37 -14.79 23.39 9.65
N SER A 38 -15.64 23.42 8.63
CA SER A 38 -16.56 22.31 8.30
C SER A 38 -15.83 20.99 8.03
N PHE A 39 -14.68 21.04 7.34
CA PHE A 39 -13.86 19.86 7.03
C PHE A 39 -13.27 19.18 8.28
N LEU A 40 -12.99 19.94 9.34
CA LEU A 40 -12.51 19.38 10.59
C LEU A 40 -13.69 18.87 11.44
N LEU A 41 -14.81 19.60 11.41
CA LEU A 41 -16.02 19.20 12.12
C LEU A 41 -16.61 17.88 11.60
N SER A 42 -16.51 17.62 10.29
CA SER A 42 -16.97 16.36 9.68
C SER A 42 -16.16 15.13 10.12
N LYS A 43 -14.96 15.34 10.67
CA LYS A 43 -14.05 14.29 11.17
C LYS A 43 -14.30 13.94 12.63
N VAL A 44 -15.01 14.78 13.38
CA VAL A 44 -15.30 14.56 14.80
C VAL A 44 -16.24 13.35 14.97
N SER A 45 -16.14 12.69 16.13
CA SER A 45 -16.98 11.53 16.46
C SER A 45 -18.48 11.81 16.25
N PRO A 46 -19.19 10.94 15.50
CA PRO A 46 -20.63 11.04 15.30
C PRO A 46 -21.45 10.41 16.43
N LEU A 47 -20.80 9.89 17.47
CA LEU A 47 -21.47 9.23 18.60
C LEU A 47 -22.53 10.14 19.24
N THR A 48 -23.65 9.55 19.65
CA THR A 48 -24.60 10.25 20.51
C THR A 48 -24.03 10.41 21.92
N ALA A 49 -24.66 11.25 22.74
CA ALA A 49 -24.28 11.37 24.16
C ALA A 49 -24.41 10.03 24.91
N VAL A 50 -25.43 9.23 24.59
CA VAL A 50 -25.69 7.92 25.21
C VAL A 50 -24.64 6.91 24.78
N ASP A 51 -24.32 6.84 23.48
CA ASP A 51 -23.31 5.91 22.96
C ASP A 51 -21.93 6.26 23.51
N SER A 52 -21.58 7.54 23.52
CA SER A 52 -20.31 8.03 24.10
C SER A 52 -20.15 7.60 25.55
N ALA A 53 -21.18 7.77 26.39
CA ALA A 53 -21.16 7.33 27.78
C ALA A 53 -21.09 5.80 27.92
N THR A 54 -21.82 5.07 27.07
CA THR A 54 -21.87 3.60 27.08
C THR A 54 -20.51 3.01 26.72
N PHE A 55 -19.91 3.44 25.60
CA PHE A 55 -18.61 2.95 25.17
C PHE A 55 -17.48 3.43 26.10
N ALA A 56 -17.57 4.61 26.69
CA ALA A 56 -16.61 5.04 27.72
C ALA A 56 -16.66 4.13 28.96
N LYS A 57 -17.85 3.69 29.38
CA LYS A 57 -18.02 2.73 30.48
C LYS A 57 -17.42 1.37 30.12
N LEU A 58 -17.72 0.84 28.93
CA LEU A 58 -17.16 -0.43 28.45
C LEU A 58 -15.64 -0.39 28.33
N ALA A 59 -15.08 0.71 27.82
CA ALA A 59 -13.65 0.92 27.74
C ALA A 59 -12.99 0.95 29.13
N THR A 60 -13.65 1.55 30.13
CA THR A 60 -13.14 1.54 31.53
C THR A 60 -13.11 0.13 32.13
N GLN A 61 -14.03 -0.72 31.69
CA GLN A 61 -14.18 -2.09 32.15
C GLN A 61 -13.35 -3.09 31.32
N ASN A 62 -12.53 -2.60 30.36
CA ASN A 62 -11.80 -3.43 29.40
C ASN A 62 -12.69 -4.44 28.66
N ASN A 63 -13.94 -4.05 28.36
CA ASN A 63 -14.97 -4.91 27.77
C ASN A 63 -15.54 -4.33 26.46
N LEU A 64 -14.77 -3.49 25.77
CA LEU A 64 -15.20 -2.84 24.54
C LEU A 64 -15.31 -3.81 23.36
N ASP A 65 -14.48 -4.86 23.37
CA ASP A 65 -14.47 -5.97 22.43
C ASP A 65 -15.84 -6.65 22.33
N SER A 66 -16.52 -6.85 23.47
CA SER A 66 -17.87 -7.43 23.50
C SER A 66 -18.93 -6.68 22.68
N SER A 67 -18.67 -5.41 22.36
CA SER A 67 -19.60 -4.52 21.66
C SER A 67 -18.97 -3.89 20.41
N LEU A 68 -17.87 -4.47 19.89
CA LEU A 68 -17.07 -3.88 18.81
C LEU A 68 -17.91 -3.51 17.59
N SER A 69 -18.79 -4.39 17.11
CA SER A 69 -19.63 -4.11 15.91
C SER A 69 -20.52 -2.86 16.09
N SER A 70 -21.14 -2.72 17.27
CA SER A 70 -21.93 -1.52 17.61
C SER A 70 -21.05 -0.27 17.76
N PHE A 71 -19.84 -0.43 18.31
CA PHE A 71 -18.89 0.66 18.46
C PHE A 71 -18.37 1.15 17.10
N CYS A 72 -18.01 0.23 16.20
CA CYS A 72 -17.52 0.54 14.86
C CYS A 72 -18.56 1.28 14.03
N SER A 73 -19.81 0.80 14.04
CA SER A 73 -20.90 1.44 13.31
C SER A 73 -21.27 2.81 13.89
N SER A 74 -21.39 2.93 15.22
CA SER A 74 -21.81 4.17 15.88
C SER A 74 -20.73 5.26 15.86
N ALA A 75 -19.45 4.88 16.00
CA ALA A 75 -18.32 5.82 15.98
C ALA A 75 -17.71 5.99 14.59
N LYS A 76 -18.22 5.31 13.55
CA LYS A 76 -17.65 5.26 12.19
C LYS A 76 -16.16 4.90 12.20
N LEU A 77 -15.86 3.72 12.72
CA LEU A 77 -14.51 3.16 12.76
C LEU A 77 -14.26 2.27 11.55
N PHE A 78 -12.97 2.08 11.24
CA PHE A 78 -12.50 1.06 10.33
C PHE A 78 -12.40 -0.28 11.06
N CYS A 79 -13.33 -1.19 10.73
CA CYS A 79 -13.39 -2.54 11.26
C CYS A 79 -13.68 -3.51 10.12
N PHE A 80 -13.07 -4.69 10.17
CA PHE A 80 -13.43 -5.78 9.26
C PHE A 80 -14.76 -6.40 9.69
N PRO A 81 -15.57 -6.90 8.73
CA PRO A 81 -16.76 -7.68 9.08
C PRO A 81 -16.34 -8.97 9.78
N ASP A 82 -17.09 -9.38 10.81
CA ASP A 82 -16.89 -10.68 11.45
C ASP A 82 -17.13 -11.81 10.42
N LEU A 83 -16.07 -12.54 10.06
CA LEU A 83 -16.14 -13.61 9.08
C LEU A 83 -16.54 -14.92 9.75
N SER A 84 -17.73 -15.42 9.41
CA SER A 84 -18.06 -16.82 9.69
C SER A 84 -17.27 -17.73 8.76
N PRO A 85 -16.62 -18.82 9.25
CA PRO A 85 -16.01 -19.80 8.38
C PRO A 85 -17.07 -20.41 7.46
N GLY A 86 -16.80 -20.42 6.15
CA GLY A 86 -17.70 -21.04 5.18
C GLY A 86 -17.60 -22.56 5.19
N PRO A 87 -18.64 -23.26 4.70
CA PRO A 87 -18.66 -24.71 4.65
C PRO A 87 -17.63 -25.27 3.66
N ASP A 88 -17.18 -26.50 3.89
CA ASP A 88 -16.65 -27.34 2.83
C ASP A 88 -17.78 -27.65 1.85
N LYS A 89 -17.57 -27.41 0.55
CA LYS A 89 -18.56 -27.70 -0.48
C LYS A 89 -17.94 -28.52 -1.60
N ASP A 90 -18.47 -29.73 -1.76
CA ASP A 90 -18.24 -30.61 -2.90
C ASP A 90 -19.59 -30.87 -3.58
N TRP A 91 -20.06 -29.95 -4.42
CA TRP A 91 -21.27 -30.17 -5.22
C TRP A 91 -21.12 -29.56 -6.61
N GLY A 92 -20.92 -30.43 -7.60
CA GLY A 92 -21.05 -30.14 -9.04
C GLY A 92 -20.09 -29.08 -9.59
N ASP A 93 -20.04 -29.03 -10.92
CA ASP A 93 -19.37 -27.96 -11.65
C ASP A 93 -20.09 -26.63 -11.41
N VAL A 94 -19.33 -25.56 -11.13
CA VAL A 94 -19.89 -24.23 -10.89
C VAL A 94 -19.22 -23.15 -11.73
N ASP A 95 -19.98 -22.11 -12.04
CA ASP A 95 -19.49 -20.86 -12.62
C ASP A 95 -19.95 -19.66 -11.78
N PHE A 96 -19.09 -19.23 -10.85
CA PHE A 96 -19.35 -18.07 -10.00
C PHE A 96 -18.94 -16.78 -10.71
N ALA A 97 -19.93 -16.08 -11.29
CA ALA A 97 -19.69 -14.78 -11.93
C ALA A 97 -19.26 -13.67 -10.95
N ARG A 98 -19.89 -13.60 -9.76
CA ARG A 98 -19.55 -12.62 -8.70
C ARG A 98 -19.74 -13.24 -7.31
N TYR A 99 -18.79 -13.01 -6.41
CA TYR A 99 -18.83 -13.59 -5.07
C TYR A 99 -18.13 -12.69 -4.05
N GLY A 100 -18.84 -12.10 -3.10
CA GLY A 100 -18.30 -11.11 -2.14
C GLY A 100 -18.29 -11.59 -0.69
N ASN A 101 -17.22 -11.27 0.06
CA ASN A 101 -17.13 -11.35 1.55
C ASN A 101 -17.59 -12.69 2.16
N LYS A 102 -17.28 -13.81 1.51
CA LYS A 102 -17.64 -15.16 1.97
C LYS A 102 -16.43 -16.07 1.93
N SER A 103 -16.09 -16.68 3.06
CA SER A 103 -14.94 -17.59 3.13
C SER A 103 -15.26 -18.99 2.61
N PHE A 104 -14.23 -19.74 2.20
CA PHE A 104 -14.26 -21.17 1.88
C PHE A 104 -13.12 -21.89 2.62
N VAL A 105 -13.41 -23.02 3.24
CA VAL A 105 -12.38 -23.90 3.82
C VAL A 105 -11.79 -24.81 2.74
N SER A 106 -12.64 -25.39 1.90
CA SER A 106 -12.25 -26.16 0.72
C SER A 106 -13.34 -26.07 -0.34
N TYR A 107 -12.94 -26.05 -1.60
CA TYR A 107 -13.84 -26.16 -2.75
C TYR A 107 -13.21 -27.00 -3.85
N GLY A 108 -14.01 -27.86 -4.52
CA GLY A 108 -13.56 -28.70 -5.64
C GLY A 108 -12.57 -29.79 -5.24
N SER A 109 -12.51 -30.16 -3.96
CA SER A 109 -11.51 -31.11 -3.47
C SER A 109 -11.93 -32.54 -3.75
N ASN A 110 -11.01 -33.38 -4.21
CA ASN A 110 -11.31 -34.75 -4.67
C ASN A 110 -12.35 -34.82 -5.80
N SER A 111 -12.58 -33.72 -6.53
CA SER A 111 -13.52 -33.70 -7.65
C SER A 111 -12.93 -34.48 -8.85
N PRO A 112 -13.66 -35.48 -9.38
CA PRO A 112 -13.27 -36.20 -10.58
C PRO A 112 -13.91 -35.56 -11.82
N TRP A 113 -13.10 -35.13 -12.79
CA TRP A 113 -13.54 -34.51 -14.05
C TRP A 113 -14.37 -33.23 -13.85
N GLY A 114 -14.56 -32.43 -14.89
CA GLY A 114 -15.44 -31.25 -14.83
C GLY A 114 -14.70 -29.91 -14.77
N VAL A 115 -15.46 -28.83 -14.55
CA VAL A 115 -14.97 -27.45 -14.59
C VAL A 115 -15.54 -26.62 -13.44
N ASN A 116 -14.67 -25.93 -12.71
CA ASN A 116 -15.06 -24.92 -11.74
C ASN A 116 -14.45 -23.58 -12.13
N SER A 117 -15.26 -22.52 -12.12
CA SER A 117 -14.80 -21.16 -12.39
C SER A 117 -15.25 -20.17 -11.33
N PHE A 118 -14.32 -19.34 -10.88
CA PHE A 118 -14.57 -18.12 -10.12
C PHE A 118 -14.12 -16.94 -10.95
N LYS A 119 -15.02 -16.00 -11.25
CA LYS A 119 -14.66 -14.81 -12.02
C LYS A 119 -14.29 -13.65 -11.11
N ASN A 120 -15.26 -13.03 -10.44
CA ASN A 120 -15.03 -11.82 -9.64
C ASN A 120 -15.21 -12.09 -8.15
N TYR A 121 -14.12 -12.47 -7.46
CA TYR A 121 -14.17 -12.80 -6.04
C TYR A 121 -13.79 -11.59 -5.18
N SER A 122 -14.80 -10.87 -4.69
CA SER A 122 -14.70 -9.72 -3.79
C SER A 122 -13.93 -8.52 -4.36
N ASP A 123 -14.05 -8.29 -5.66
CA ASP A 123 -13.45 -7.17 -6.38
C ASP A 123 -14.13 -5.83 -6.08
N ASN A 124 -13.39 -4.74 -6.27
CA ASN A 124 -13.82 -3.35 -6.16
C ASN A 124 -14.45 -3.01 -4.79
N GLY A 125 -14.00 -3.68 -3.74
CA GLY A 125 -14.47 -3.43 -2.37
C GLY A 125 -13.62 -2.40 -1.64
N ASN A 126 -14.23 -1.58 -0.79
CA ASN A 126 -13.48 -0.61 0.00
C ASN A 126 -12.74 -1.27 1.18
N VAL A 127 -13.44 -2.12 1.93
CA VAL A 127 -12.87 -2.95 3.01
C VAL A 127 -13.36 -4.37 2.78
N VAL A 128 -12.45 -5.28 2.49
CA VAL A 128 -12.78 -6.64 2.07
C VAL A 128 -12.14 -7.64 3.01
N GLY A 129 -12.96 -8.48 3.64
CA GLY A 129 -12.49 -9.60 4.47
C GLY A 129 -13.07 -10.90 3.94
N ASN A 130 -12.23 -11.91 3.71
CA ASN A 130 -12.64 -13.29 3.43
C ASN A 130 -11.42 -14.22 3.47
N SER A 131 -11.62 -15.53 3.39
CA SER A 131 -10.52 -16.47 3.23
C SER A 131 -10.92 -17.60 2.30
N PHE A 132 -10.03 -18.00 1.39
CA PHE A 132 -10.19 -19.16 0.53
C PHE A 132 -9.05 -20.12 0.83
N ARG A 133 -9.25 -21.09 1.72
CA ARG A 133 -8.14 -21.91 2.19
C ARG A 133 -7.65 -22.89 1.11
N ARG A 134 -8.53 -23.60 0.41
CA ARG A 134 -8.12 -24.64 -0.54
C ARG A 134 -9.05 -24.68 -1.74
N TYR A 135 -8.47 -24.68 -2.93
CA TYR A 135 -9.17 -24.90 -4.17
C TYR A 135 -8.56 -26.08 -4.92
N SER A 136 -9.40 -27.05 -5.29
CA SER A 136 -9.08 -28.17 -6.19
C SER A 136 -7.94 -29.05 -5.71
N ARG A 137 -7.90 -29.25 -4.40
CA ARG A 137 -6.95 -30.15 -3.78
C ARG A 137 -7.32 -31.60 -4.10
N ASP A 138 -6.34 -32.42 -4.46
CA ASP A 138 -6.52 -33.86 -4.74
C ASP A 138 -7.55 -34.13 -5.87
N SER A 139 -7.80 -33.15 -6.78
CA SER A 139 -8.72 -33.32 -7.92
C SER A 139 -8.11 -34.19 -9.02
N GLU A 140 -8.95 -34.87 -9.81
CA GLU A 140 -8.51 -35.74 -10.91
C GLU A 140 -9.15 -35.30 -12.24
N ASP A 141 -8.33 -35.00 -13.25
CA ASP A 141 -8.72 -34.56 -14.60
C ASP A 141 -9.70 -33.35 -14.63
N HIS A 142 -9.65 -32.55 -13.58
CA HIS A 142 -10.53 -31.40 -13.36
C HIS A 142 -9.93 -30.11 -13.95
N LYS A 143 -10.79 -29.20 -14.43
CA LYS A 143 -10.38 -27.87 -14.90
C LYS A 143 -10.78 -26.77 -13.92
N ASP A 144 -9.80 -26.07 -13.40
CA ASP A 144 -9.99 -25.07 -12.34
C ASP A 144 -9.65 -23.69 -12.85
N GLN A 145 -10.60 -22.76 -12.80
CA GLN A 145 -10.42 -21.39 -13.27
C GLN A 145 -10.71 -20.39 -12.16
N PHE A 146 -9.82 -19.41 -12.01
CA PHE A 146 -9.98 -18.31 -11.09
C PHE A 146 -9.52 -17.03 -11.79
N SER A 147 -10.43 -16.11 -12.08
CA SER A 147 -10.07 -14.90 -12.82
C SER A 147 -9.49 -13.86 -11.87
N THR A 148 -10.28 -13.31 -10.94
CA THR A 148 -9.84 -12.20 -10.10
C THR A 148 -10.17 -12.47 -8.63
N TYR A 149 -9.22 -12.16 -7.76
CA TYR A 149 -9.37 -12.20 -6.31
C TYR A 149 -9.07 -10.81 -5.75
N ALA A 150 -10.15 -10.09 -5.43
CA ALA A 150 -10.19 -8.74 -4.86
C ALA A 150 -9.49 -7.65 -5.67
N GLY A 151 -9.48 -7.79 -7.00
CA GLY A 151 -8.94 -6.77 -7.90
C GLY A 151 -9.63 -5.41 -7.74
N GLY A 152 -8.87 -4.32 -7.79
CA GLY A 152 -9.36 -2.95 -7.67
C GLY A 152 -9.95 -2.59 -6.29
N SER A 153 -9.67 -3.40 -5.27
CA SER A 153 -10.13 -3.14 -3.89
C SER A 153 -9.19 -2.18 -3.16
N ASN A 154 -9.68 -1.51 -2.12
CA ASN A 154 -8.85 -0.56 -1.37
C ASN A 154 -8.08 -1.23 -0.23
N VAL A 155 -8.75 -1.68 0.84
CA VAL A 155 -8.10 -2.38 1.97
C VAL A 155 -8.64 -3.81 2.06
N VAL A 156 -7.75 -4.80 1.96
CA VAL A 156 -8.16 -6.22 1.94
C VAL A 156 -7.47 -7.00 3.05
N ASP A 157 -8.22 -7.82 3.79
CA ASP A 157 -7.72 -8.82 4.73
C ASP A 157 -8.18 -10.20 4.30
N GLN A 158 -7.37 -10.78 3.42
CA GLN A 158 -7.74 -12.01 2.76
C GLN A 158 -6.62 -13.03 2.77
N SER A 159 -6.95 -14.27 2.47
CA SER A 159 -5.95 -15.34 2.35
C SER A 159 -6.41 -16.36 1.31
N PHE A 160 -5.52 -16.78 0.42
CA PHE A 160 -5.72 -17.87 -0.51
C PHE A 160 -4.66 -18.96 -0.30
N ASN A 161 -4.87 -19.95 0.57
CA ASN A 161 -3.71 -20.76 0.98
C ASN A 161 -3.19 -21.68 -0.14
N ASN A 162 -4.05 -22.47 -0.78
CA ASN A 162 -3.59 -23.49 -1.73
C ASN A 162 -4.49 -23.60 -2.96
N TYR A 163 -3.86 -23.67 -4.13
CA TYR A 163 -4.52 -23.90 -5.41
C TYR A 163 -3.96 -25.17 -6.08
N GLY A 164 -4.81 -26.14 -6.41
CA GLY A 164 -4.43 -27.31 -7.21
C GLY A 164 -3.37 -28.21 -6.57
N ALA A 165 -3.27 -28.22 -5.24
CA ALA A 165 -2.28 -29.06 -4.57
C ALA A 165 -2.67 -30.54 -4.68
N LEU A 166 -1.71 -31.42 -4.98
CA LEU A 166 -1.91 -32.88 -5.15
C LEU A 166 -2.88 -33.28 -6.28
N SER A 167 -3.26 -32.37 -7.18
CA SER A 167 -4.14 -32.69 -8.32
C SER A 167 -3.44 -33.60 -9.35
N LYS A 168 -4.21 -34.38 -10.11
CA LYS A 168 -3.70 -35.29 -11.14
C LYS A 168 -4.47 -35.12 -12.45
N GLY A 169 -3.78 -34.80 -13.55
CA GLY A 169 -4.44 -34.56 -14.84
C GLY A 169 -5.36 -33.34 -14.81
N GLY A 170 -5.78 -32.82 -15.98
CA GLY A 170 -6.57 -31.59 -16.06
C GLY A 170 -5.73 -30.31 -16.13
N SER A 171 -6.31 -29.16 -15.73
CA SER A 171 -5.63 -27.86 -15.84
C SER A 171 -6.15 -26.78 -14.88
N GLY A 172 -5.27 -25.90 -14.39
CA GLY A 172 -5.61 -24.81 -13.48
C GLY A 172 -5.17 -23.44 -14.01
N THR A 173 -6.03 -22.41 -13.94
CA THR A 173 -5.67 -21.04 -14.34
C THR A 173 -6.05 -20.04 -13.26
N PHE A 174 -5.13 -19.15 -12.86
CA PHE A 174 -5.37 -18.03 -11.96
C PHE A 174 -4.96 -16.72 -12.63
N ASN A 175 -5.89 -15.81 -12.95
CA ASN A 175 -5.49 -14.61 -13.69
C ASN A 175 -4.86 -13.57 -12.75
N SER A 176 -5.56 -13.08 -11.73
CA SER A 176 -5.03 -12.01 -10.87
C SER A 176 -5.41 -12.12 -9.40
N TYR A 177 -4.42 -11.93 -8.53
CA TYR A 177 -4.58 -11.86 -7.08
C TYR A 177 -4.18 -10.49 -6.57
N ASN A 178 -5.16 -9.71 -6.08
CA ASN A 178 -4.97 -8.37 -5.53
C ASN A 178 -4.29 -7.35 -6.48
N ASP A 179 -4.67 -7.38 -7.75
CA ASP A 179 -4.24 -6.35 -8.71
C ASP A 179 -4.91 -5.00 -8.41
N GLU A 180 -4.14 -3.91 -8.53
CA GLU A 180 -4.58 -2.53 -8.30
C GLU A 180 -5.12 -2.29 -6.89
N VAL A 181 -4.61 -3.03 -5.89
CA VAL A 181 -5.04 -2.90 -4.49
C VAL A 181 -4.16 -1.90 -3.74
N ASN A 182 -4.81 -0.98 -3.01
CA ASN A 182 -4.10 0.07 -2.28
C ASN A 182 -3.36 -0.45 -1.04
N VAL A 183 -4.06 -1.22 -0.18
CA VAL A 183 -3.50 -1.84 1.03
C VAL A 183 -3.79 -3.34 1.01
N PRO A 184 -3.04 -4.11 0.20
CA PRO A 184 -3.15 -5.56 0.16
C PRO A 184 -2.58 -6.29 1.38
N ASN A 185 -3.22 -7.38 1.79
CA ASN A 185 -2.65 -8.38 2.68
C ASN A 185 -2.51 -9.72 1.96
N LEU A 186 -1.29 -9.95 1.50
CA LEU A 186 -1.00 -10.89 0.44
C LEU A 186 -0.65 -12.24 1.03
N ARG A 187 -1.66 -13.04 1.39
CA ARG A 187 -1.46 -14.35 2.02
C ARG A 187 -1.83 -15.49 1.07
N PHE A 188 -0.90 -15.88 0.19
CA PHE A 188 -1.11 -16.99 -0.75
C PHE A 188 -0.08 -18.10 -0.59
N LYS A 189 -0.32 -19.14 0.21
CA LYS A 189 0.76 -20.05 0.61
C LYS A 189 1.43 -20.80 -0.54
N SER A 190 0.68 -21.52 -1.39
CA SER A 190 1.28 -22.21 -2.53
C SER A 190 0.32 -22.53 -3.67
N TYR A 191 0.91 -22.74 -4.83
CA TYR A 191 0.20 -22.99 -6.08
C TYR A 191 0.79 -24.24 -6.76
N SER A 192 -0.05 -25.23 -7.04
CA SER A 192 0.31 -26.49 -7.72
C SER A 192 1.38 -27.34 -7.03
N ASP A 193 1.44 -27.31 -5.69
CA ASP A 193 2.38 -28.17 -4.97
C ASP A 193 2.00 -29.67 -5.13
N ARG A 194 2.96 -30.51 -5.54
CA ARG A 194 2.84 -31.97 -5.69
C ARG A 194 1.77 -32.45 -6.67
N SER A 195 1.38 -31.61 -7.63
CA SER A 195 0.49 -32.00 -8.72
C SER A 195 1.20 -32.94 -9.70
N LYS A 196 0.41 -33.66 -10.52
CA LYS A 196 0.93 -34.56 -11.56
C LYS A 196 0.17 -34.38 -12.86
N TRP A 197 0.85 -34.22 -13.99
CA TRP A 197 0.21 -34.14 -15.32
C TRP A 197 -0.88 -33.05 -15.46
N HIS A 198 -0.90 -32.06 -14.56
CA HIS A 198 -1.93 -31.02 -14.49
C HIS A 198 -1.30 -29.69 -14.91
N GLY A 199 -1.70 -29.13 -16.06
CA GLY A 199 -1.08 -27.89 -16.55
C GLY A 199 -1.57 -26.67 -15.75
N HIS A 200 -0.69 -25.74 -15.38
CA HIS A 200 -1.12 -24.56 -14.62
C HIS A 200 -0.58 -23.23 -15.11
N THR A 201 -1.43 -22.19 -15.01
CA THR A 201 -1.05 -20.81 -15.32
C THR A 201 -1.46 -19.85 -14.20
N PHE A 202 -0.57 -18.91 -13.87
CA PHE A 202 -0.86 -17.76 -13.01
C PHE A 202 -0.41 -16.49 -13.75
N ALA A 203 -1.29 -15.51 -14.02
CA ALA A 203 -0.87 -14.31 -14.75
C ALA A 203 -0.23 -13.24 -13.85
N SER A 204 -0.91 -12.80 -12.78
CA SER A 204 -0.42 -11.72 -11.92
C SER A 204 -0.68 -11.93 -10.43
N TYR A 205 0.35 -11.65 -9.64
CA TYR A 205 0.25 -11.56 -8.20
C TYR A 205 0.60 -10.14 -7.75
N ALA A 206 -0.37 -9.43 -7.18
CA ALA A 206 -0.22 -8.08 -6.64
C ALA A 206 0.37 -7.09 -7.65
N LYS A 207 -0.18 -7.02 -8.87
CA LYS A 207 0.27 -6.04 -9.86
C LYS A 207 -0.26 -4.64 -9.48
N ASP A 208 0.57 -3.62 -9.65
CA ASP A 208 0.22 -2.20 -9.42
C ASP A 208 -0.33 -1.94 -8.00
N ALA A 209 0.19 -2.64 -6.99
CA ALA A 209 -0.25 -2.53 -5.60
C ALA A 209 0.61 -1.53 -4.79
N ASN A 210 0.02 -0.81 -3.82
CA ASN A 210 0.71 0.32 -3.19
C ASN A 210 1.47 0.03 -1.88
N SER A 211 1.10 -1.01 -1.11
CA SER A 211 1.73 -1.29 0.19
C SER A 211 1.39 -2.70 0.69
N GLY A 212 2.33 -3.44 1.28
CA GLY A 212 1.96 -4.64 2.06
C GLY A 212 3.05 -5.69 2.21
N LYS A 213 2.89 -6.54 3.23
CA LYS A 213 3.70 -7.75 3.42
C LYS A 213 3.08 -8.90 2.62
N GLN A 214 3.92 -9.66 1.93
CA GLN A 214 3.50 -10.77 1.08
C GLN A 214 4.00 -12.11 1.61
N GLN A 215 3.15 -13.10 1.53
CA GLN A 215 3.39 -14.49 1.86
C GLN A 215 2.90 -15.34 0.69
N PHE A 216 3.68 -15.36 -0.39
CA PHE A 216 3.66 -16.47 -1.35
C PHE A 216 4.82 -17.38 -0.97
N ILE A 217 4.72 -18.70 -0.86
CA ILE A 217 5.89 -19.51 -0.44
C ILE A 217 6.44 -20.30 -1.62
N ASN A 218 5.59 -21.09 -2.28
CA ASN A 218 6.02 -21.99 -3.36
C ASN A 218 5.07 -21.97 -4.55
N TYR A 219 5.67 -22.16 -5.72
CA TYR A 219 4.97 -22.41 -6.98
C TYR A 219 5.53 -23.71 -7.60
N GLY A 220 4.67 -24.70 -7.84
CA GLY A 220 5.03 -25.96 -8.52
C GLY A 220 5.99 -26.87 -7.76
N LYS A 221 6.03 -26.82 -6.42
CA LYS A 221 7.01 -27.61 -5.65
C LYS A 221 6.69 -29.10 -5.72
N GLU A 222 7.70 -29.94 -6.00
CA GLU A 222 7.60 -31.41 -6.05
C GLU A 222 6.55 -31.92 -7.07
N GLY A 223 6.26 -31.15 -8.13
CA GLY A 223 5.37 -31.56 -9.23
C GLY A 223 6.01 -32.57 -10.18
N ASP A 224 5.20 -33.40 -10.83
CA ASP A 224 5.64 -34.49 -11.72
C ASP A 224 4.96 -34.40 -13.10
N TRP A 225 5.74 -34.05 -14.13
CA TRP A 225 5.32 -33.74 -15.50
C TRP A 225 4.22 -32.65 -15.57
N VAL A 226 4.47 -31.54 -14.90
CA VAL A 226 3.52 -30.42 -14.75
C VAL A 226 4.07 -29.21 -15.48
N ARG A 227 3.44 -28.79 -16.59
CA ARG A 227 3.77 -27.51 -17.24
C ARG A 227 3.27 -26.37 -16.38
N THR A 228 4.15 -25.46 -15.96
CA THR A 228 3.73 -24.30 -15.18
C THR A 228 4.19 -22.97 -15.76
N ASP A 229 3.27 -22.01 -15.85
CA ASP A 229 3.52 -20.68 -16.41
C ASP A 229 3.09 -19.58 -15.41
N PHE A 230 4.02 -18.78 -14.90
CA PHE A 230 3.74 -17.60 -14.07
C PHE A 230 4.20 -16.31 -14.76
N SER A 231 3.32 -15.35 -15.03
CA SER A 231 3.73 -14.16 -15.80
C SER A 231 4.37 -13.08 -14.92
N SER A 232 3.75 -12.71 -13.79
CA SER A 232 4.25 -11.56 -13.02
C SER A 232 3.99 -11.65 -11.51
N TYR A 233 4.99 -11.24 -10.74
CA TYR A 233 4.89 -11.07 -9.30
C TYR A 233 5.26 -9.63 -8.94
N ALA A 234 4.36 -8.90 -8.30
CA ALA A 234 4.54 -7.55 -7.77
C ALA A 234 4.93 -6.46 -8.80
N ASN A 235 4.72 -6.66 -10.10
CA ASN A 235 5.09 -5.64 -11.09
C ASN A 235 4.35 -4.30 -10.86
N GLY A 236 5.05 -3.19 -11.06
CA GLY A 236 4.49 -1.84 -10.90
C GLY A 236 4.11 -1.45 -9.47
N SER A 237 4.50 -2.25 -8.46
CA SER A 237 4.07 -2.05 -7.08
C SER A 237 5.01 -1.17 -6.26
N ASN A 238 4.47 -0.52 -5.23
CA ASN A 238 5.21 0.29 -4.26
C ASN A 238 5.46 -0.50 -2.97
N VAL A 239 6.69 -0.48 -2.46
CA VAL A 239 7.13 -1.00 -1.14
C VAL A 239 6.50 -2.35 -0.79
N VAL A 240 7.13 -3.41 -1.30
CA VAL A 240 6.67 -4.79 -1.14
C VAL A 240 7.73 -5.56 -0.36
N ASN A 241 7.38 -6.08 0.81
CA ASN A 241 8.17 -7.11 1.48
C ASN A 241 7.64 -8.48 1.05
N SER A 242 8.39 -9.19 0.21
CA SER A 242 7.96 -10.46 -0.39
C SER A 242 8.50 -11.69 0.34
N GLY A 243 7.60 -12.59 0.74
CA GLY A 243 7.93 -13.93 1.23
C GLY A 243 8.05 -15.01 0.15
N PHE A 244 7.88 -14.67 -1.15
CA PHE A 244 8.02 -15.63 -2.26
C PHE A 244 9.37 -16.29 -2.21
N TYR A 245 9.44 -17.61 -1.96
CA TYR A 245 10.72 -18.26 -1.64
C TYR A 245 11.27 -19.06 -2.80
N SER A 246 10.44 -19.86 -3.47
CA SER A 246 10.91 -20.71 -4.57
C SER A 246 9.87 -21.02 -5.65
N TYR A 247 10.38 -21.19 -6.88
CA TYR A 247 9.66 -21.65 -8.06
C TYR A 247 10.24 -22.97 -8.55
N GLY A 248 9.41 -23.96 -8.89
CA GLY A 248 9.82 -25.21 -9.55
C GLY A 248 10.74 -26.13 -8.71
N LYS A 249 10.75 -25.97 -7.39
CA LYS A 249 11.66 -26.72 -6.51
C LYS A 249 11.36 -28.22 -6.54
N LYS A 250 12.33 -29.04 -6.97
CA LYS A 250 12.19 -30.49 -7.17
C LYS A 250 11.07 -30.90 -8.14
N ALA A 251 10.70 -30.03 -9.08
CA ALA A 251 9.75 -30.39 -10.14
C ALA A 251 10.40 -31.32 -11.18
N GLY A 252 9.65 -32.23 -11.80
CA GLY A 252 10.15 -33.13 -12.84
C GLY A 252 9.38 -33.01 -14.15
N GLY A 253 10.09 -33.11 -15.29
CA GLY A 253 9.55 -33.58 -16.57
C GLY A 253 8.81 -32.59 -17.47
N ALA A 254 8.66 -31.30 -17.16
CA ALA A 254 7.88 -30.39 -18.02
C ALA A 254 8.48 -28.97 -18.08
N ASP A 255 8.12 -28.21 -19.12
CA ASP A 255 8.58 -26.82 -19.34
C ASP A 255 7.96 -25.87 -18.32
N ASP A 256 8.80 -25.04 -17.70
CA ASP A 256 8.45 -24.13 -16.62
C ASP A 256 8.88 -22.70 -16.98
N THR A 257 7.95 -21.74 -16.87
CA THR A 257 8.20 -20.33 -17.25
C THR A 257 7.77 -19.37 -16.16
N PHE A 258 8.69 -18.51 -15.71
CA PHE A 258 8.40 -17.33 -14.90
C PHE A 258 8.83 -16.06 -15.65
N THR A 259 7.94 -15.12 -15.96
CA THR A 259 8.35 -13.99 -16.82
C THR A 259 8.99 -12.84 -16.03
N SER A 260 8.44 -12.45 -14.89
CA SER A 260 8.91 -11.24 -14.19
C SER A 260 8.65 -11.23 -12.69
N TYR A 261 9.63 -10.73 -11.96
CA TYR A 261 9.56 -10.48 -10.53
C TYR A 261 9.90 -9.02 -10.23
N ALA A 262 8.93 -8.31 -9.65
CA ALA A 262 8.98 -6.92 -9.19
C ALA A 262 9.52 -5.92 -10.24
N LEU A 263 9.18 -6.16 -11.51
CA LEU A 263 9.53 -5.24 -12.60
C LEU A 263 8.84 -3.90 -12.38
N ASP A 264 9.56 -2.80 -12.59
CA ASP A 264 9.06 -1.43 -12.41
C ASP A 264 8.56 -1.11 -10.98
N SER A 265 8.97 -1.89 -9.97
CA SER A 265 8.57 -1.68 -8.57
C SER A 265 9.44 -0.65 -7.84
N ASN A 266 8.83 0.10 -6.92
CA ASN A 266 9.50 1.11 -6.10
C ASN A 266 9.94 0.52 -4.75
N ASP A 267 11.25 0.45 -4.51
CA ASP A 267 11.91 -0.13 -3.32
C ASP A 267 11.43 -1.55 -2.91
N PRO A 268 11.55 -2.57 -3.80
CA PRO A 268 11.13 -3.94 -3.49
C PRO A 268 12.08 -4.62 -2.49
N VAL A 269 11.59 -5.03 -1.31
CA VAL A 269 12.33 -5.88 -0.35
C VAL A 269 11.98 -7.34 -0.60
N THR A 270 12.95 -8.14 -1.06
CA THR A 270 12.65 -9.44 -1.70
C THR A 270 13.11 -10.64 -0.89
N GLY A 271 12.28 -11.68 -0.81
CA GLY A 271 12.62 -13.00 -0.23
C GLY A 271 12.78 -14.14 -1.25
N PHE A 272 12.70 -13.85 -2.56
CA PHE A 272 12.82 -14.85 -3.62
C PHE A 272 14.21 -15.44 -3.67
N ALA A 273 14.35 -16.68 -3.21
CA ALA A 273 15.65 -17.30 -2.95
C ALA A 273 16.11 -18.24 -4.07
N SER A 274 15.19 -18.91 -4.79
CA SER A 274 15.62 -19.88 -5.82
C SER A 274 14.59 -20.17 -6.91
N TYR A 275 15.10 -20.40 -8.12
CA TYR A 275 14.38 -20.90 -9.29
C TYR A 275 14.94 -22.27 -9.72
N GLY A 276 14.08 -23.23 -10.08
CA GLY A 276 14.49 -24.53 -10.69
C GLY A 276 15.34 -25.46 -9.81
N ARG A 277 15.45 -25.16 -8.50
CA ARG A 277 16.39 -25.87 -7.62
C ARG A 277 16.05 -27.36 -7.53
N SER A 278 17.02 -28.19 -7.89
CA SER A 278 16.93 -29.66 -7.88
C SER A 278 15.80 -30.22 -8.77
N GLY A 279 15.41 -29.49 -9.81
CA GLY A 279 14.43 -29.93 -10.80
C GLY A 279 15.01 -30.82 -11.90
N ASN A 280 14.12 -31.48 -12.65
CA ASN A 280 14.42 -32.35 -13.80
C ASN A 280 13.56 -31.91 -15.02
N SER A 281 13.59 -30.61 -15.35
CA SER A 281 12.78 -29.95 -16.38
C SER A 281 13.50 -29.90 -17.73
N SER A 282 12.74 -29.92 -18.84
CA SER A 282 13.25 -29.82 -20.21
C SER A 282 13.59 -28.39 -20.63
N VAL A 283 12.85 -27.38 -20.14
CA VAL A 283 13.10 -25.95 -20.40
C VAL A 283 12.61 -25.12 -19.20
N ASP A 284 13.52 -24.36 -18.59
CA ASP A 284 13.31 -23.55 -17.40
C ASP A 284 13.61 -22.07 -17.75
N SER A 285 12.60 -21.22 -17.96
CA SER A 285 12.84 -19.83 -18.37
C SER A 285 12.41 -18.79 -17.33
N PHE A 286 13.34 -17.92 -16.92
CA PHE A 286 13.06 -16.80 -16.03
C PHE A 286 13.58 -15.49 -16.62
N SER A 287 12.68 -14.59 -17.03
CA SER A 287 13.14 -13.47 -17.88
C SER A 287 13.68 -12.27 -17.10
N ASN A 288 13.02 -11.80 -16.05
CA ASN A 288 13.40 -10.53 -15.40
C ASN A 288 13.30 -10.60 -13.87
N TYR A 289 14.35 -10.12 -13.20
CA TYR A 289 14.39 -9.96 -11.75
C TYR A 289 14.83 -8.53 -11.37
N GLN A 290 14.05 -7.89 -10.50
CA GLN A 290 14.38 -6.62 -9.87
C GLN A 290 14.14 -6.73 -8.35
N GLY A 291 15.13 -6.39 -7.52
CA GLY A 291 15.02 -6.56 -6.07
C GLY A 291 16.07 -5.82 -5.26
N GLN A 292 15.74 -5.47 -4.02
CA GLN A 292 16.66 -4.94 -3.01
C GLN A 292 16.68 -5.86 -1.78
N GLY A 293 17.87 -6.24 -1.32
CA GLY A 293 18.03 -6.96 -0.06
C GLY A 293 18.01 -5.99 1.14
N ASP A 294 17.28 -6.33 2.19
CA ASP A 294 17.49 -5.77 3.53
C ASP A 294 18.51 -6.66 4.27
N SER A 295 19.23 -6.07 5.22
CA SER A 295 20.14 -6.71 6.17
C SER A 295 19.60 -8.00 6.84
N ASN A 296 18.27 -8.16 6.93
CA ASN A 296 17.60 -9.32 7.53
C ASN A 296 17.07 -10.38 6.52
N TRP A 297 17.03 -10.09 5.22
CA TRP A 297 16.42 -10.97 4.21
C TRP A 297 17.39 -11.21 3.05
N SER A 298 17.69 -12.49 2.78
CA SER A 298 18.67 -12.83 1.77
C SER A 298 18.16 -12.56 0.34
N PRO A 299 18.98 -11.94 -0.54
CA PRO A 299 18.66 -11.79 -1.96
C PRO A 299 18.55 -13.16 -2.66
N PHE A 300 18.06 -13.15 -3.90
CA PHE A 300 18.06 -14.31 -4.81
C PHE A 300 19.39 -15.05 -4.72
N LYS A 301 19.35 -16.36 -4.40
CA LYS A 301 20.54 -17.15 -4.05
C LYS A 301 21.02 -18.03 -5.19
N SER A 302 20.09 -18.63 -5.94
CA SER A 302 20.46 -19.65 -6.92
C SER A 302 19.45 -19.82 -8.06
N TYR A 303 20.00 -20.01 -9.25
CA TYR A 303 19.28 -20.40 -10.46
C TYR A 303 19.72 -21.81 -10.89
N ASP A 304 18.76 -22.73 -11.08
CA ASP A 304 18.98 -24.11 -11.55
C ASP A 304 20.06 -24.89 -10.80
N LYS A 305 20.11 -24.71 -9.48
CA LYS A 305 21.10 -25.41 -8.65
C LYS A 305 20.76 -26.90 -8.53
N ASN A 306 21.73 -27.76 -8.85
CA ASN A 306 21.60 -29.22 -8.85
C ASN A 306 20.46 -29.78 -9.74
N SER A 307 20.15 -29.13 -10.86
CA SER A 307 19.13 -29.59 -11.83
C SER A 307 19.68 -30.64 -12.81
N LYS A 308 18.80 -31.29 -13.58
CA LYS A 308 19.17 -32.23 -14.66
C LYS A 308 18.58 -31.78 -15.99
N TRP A 309 19.41 -31.73 -17.04
CA TRP A 309 19.01 -31.43 -18.43
C TRP A 309 18.25 -30.12 -18.63
N SER A 310 18.53 -29.09 -17.81
CA SER A 310 17.84 -27.80 -17.88
C SER A 310 18.38 -26.92 -19.00
N LYS A 311 17.52 -26.55 -19.95
CA LYS A 311 17.74 -25.43 -20.88
C LYS A 311 17.10 -24.18 -20.27
N ALA A 312 17.87 -23.10 -20.10
CA ALA A 312 17.38 -21.97 -19.36
C ALA A 312 17.81 -20.60 -19.89
N ASP A 313 16.84 -19.71 -20.06
CA ASP A 313 17.07 -18.37 -20.59
C ASP A 313 16.79 -17.32 -19.51
N PHE A 314 17.84 -16.57 -19.14
CA PHE A 314 17.72 -15.46 -18.19
C PHE A 314 18.06 -14.13 -18.87
N SER A 315 17.05 -13.25 -18.97
CA SER A 315 17.19 -12.04 -19.81
C SER A 315 17.86 -10.88 -19.08
N ASN A 316 17.37 -10.48 -17.89
CA ASN A 316 17.86 -9.28 -17.19
C ASN A 316 17.88 -9.43 -15.66
N TYR A 317 19.02 -9.06 -15.04
CA TYR A 317 19.16 -8.86 -13.59
C TYR A 317 19.43 -7.38 -13.29
N TRP A 318 18.62 -6.75 -12.44
CA TRP A 318 18.73 -5.32 -12.11
C TRP A 318 19.01 -5.05 -10.61
N LYS A 319 19.93 -4.12 -10.33
CA LYS A 319 20.37 -3.66 -9.00
C LYS A 319 19.87 -2.25 -8.68
N SER A 320 19.41 -1.98 -7.45
CA SER A 320 19.22 -0.62 -6.92
C SER A 320 20.44 -0.11 -6.14
N TRP A 321 20.66 1.21 -6.14
CA TRP A 321 21.92 1.95 -5.85
C TRP A 321 22.59 1.80 -4.46
N ASN A 322 22.21 0.87 -3.60
CA ASN A 322 22.86 0.74 -2.29
C ASN A 322 24.14 -0.11 -2.40
N GLU A 323 25.29 0.52 -2.10
CA GLU A 323 26.59 -0.13 -1.99
C GLU A 323 26.67 -1.00 -0.72
N GLY A 324 26.22 -2.25 -0.86
CA GLY A 324 26.51 -3.36 0.05
C GLY A 324 26.86 -4.60 -0.76
N ALA A 325 27.89 -5.35 -0.34
CA ALA A 325 28.36 -6.55 -1.04
C ALA A 325 27.25 -7.62 -1.14
N GLU A 326 27.02 -8.16 -2.33
CA GLU A 326 25.93 -9.11 -2.61
C GLU A 326 26.27 -10.59 -2.34
N ASP A 327 25.21 -11.36 -2.12
CA ASP A 327 25.15 -12.79 -1.76
C ASP A 327 24.48 -13.66 -2.87
N PHE A 328 24.47 -13.21 -4.14
CA PHE A 328 24.02 -14.07 -5.24
C PHE A 328 25.06 -15.19 -5.47
N THR A 329 24.84 -16.33 -4.84
CA THR A 329 25.87 -17.36 -4.67
C THR A 329 26.18 -18.16 -5.94
N GLY A 330 25.25 -18.34 -6.89
CA GLY A 330 25.60 -19.10 -8.10
C GLY A 330 24.51 -19.54 -9.09
N TYR A 331 24.94 -19.93 -10.30
CA TYR A 331 24.10 -20.43 -11.41
C TYR A 331 24.53 -21.81 -11.92
N GLY A 332 23.56 -22.72 -12.08
CA GLY A 332 23.77 -24.07 -12.62
C GLY A 332 24.72 -24.93 -11.78
N LEU A 333 25.08 -24.50 -10.56
CA LEU A 333 26.06 -25.21 -9.74
C LEU A 333 25.56 -26.63 -9.46
N GLY A 334 26.33 -27.63 -9.91
CA GLY A 334 25.98 -29.04 -9.76
C GLY A 334 24.93 -29.56 -10.75
N ALA A 335 24.57 -28.79 -11.79
CA ALA A 335 23.64 -29.24 -12.82
C ALA A 335 24.29 -30.23 -13.81
N GLU A 336 23.54 -31.24 -14.24
CA GLU A 336 23.94 -32.22 -15.26
C GLU A 336 23.61 -31.65 -16.67
N ASP A 337 24.64 -31.34 -17.47
CA ASP A 337 24.57 -30.76 -18.83
C ASP A 337 23.67 -29.51 -18.97
N PRO A 338 23.96 -28.41 -18.25
CA PRO A 338 23.14 -27.20 -18.32
C PRO A 338 23.31 -26.49 -19.68
N SER A 339 22.26 -25.84 -20.17
CA SER A 339 22.32 -24.90 -21.31
C SER A 339 21.69 -23.57 -20.90
N ILE A 340 22.48 -22.69 -20.29
CA ILE A 340 22.00 -21.42 -19.72
C ILE A 340 22.52 -20.22 -20.51
N GLU A 341 21.61 -19.38 -21.03
CA GLU A 341 21.96 -18.10 -21.67
C GLU A 341 21.65 -16.91 -20.74
N PHE A 342 22.64 -16.05 -20.52
CA PHE A 342 22.49 -14.77 -19.84
C PHE A 342 22.59 -13.61 -20.83
N LYS A 343 21.49 -12.85 -20.99
CA LYS A 343 21.46 -11.75 -21.98
C LYS A 343 22.06 -10.44 -21.46
N SER A 344 21.82 -10.03 -20.21
CA SER A 344 22.47 -8.82 -19.64
C SER A 344 22.54 -8.78 -18.10
N TYR A 345 23.57 -8.10 -17.55
CA TYR A 345 23.78 -7.86 -16.11
C TYR A 345 24.45 -6.49 -15.85
N VAL A 346 24.43 -6.02 -14.59
CA VAL A 346 24.92 -4.69 -14.14
C VAL A 346 26.23 -4.76 -13.32
N GLU A 347 26.93 -3.61 -13.18
CA GLU A 347 28.22 -3.48 -12.48
C GLU A 347 28.18 -3.95 -11.00
N ASN A 348 29.31 -4.48 -10.51
CA ASN A 348 29.54 -5.01 -9.14
C ASN A 348 28.77 -6.28 -8.75
N THR A 349 28.32 -7.08 -9.72
CA THR A 349 27.87 -8.46 -9.45
C THR A 349 29.09 -9.38 -9.29
N THR A 350 29.23 -10.05 -8.15
CA THR A 350 30.28 -11.07 -7.94
C THR A 350 29.65 -12.45 -7.89
N PHE A 351 29.98 -13.30 -8.87
CA PHE A 351 29.48 -14.67 -8.92
C PHE A 351 30.52 -15.60 -8.29
N LYS A 352 30.16 -16.28 -7.21
CA LYS A 352 31.09 -17.14 -6.44
C LYS A 352 31.08 -18.60 -6.92
N ASP A 353 29.91 -19.15 -7.26
CA ASP A 353 29.77 -20.56 -7.64
C ASP A 353 29.01 -20.72 -8.97
N TYR A 354 29.59 -21.35 -9.99
CA TYR A 354 28.88 -21.58 -11.26
C TYR A 354 29.25 -22.85 -12.01
N ALA A 355 28.34 -23.31 -12.89
CA ALA A 355 28.63 -24.40 -13.81
C ALA A 355 29.76 -24.02 -14.77
N LYS A 356 30.80 -24.87 -14.87
CA LYS A 356 31.98 -24.60 -15.71
C LYS A 356 31.78 -24.87 -17.20
N LYS A 357 30.65 -25.46 -17.58
CA LYS A 357 30.28 -25.82 -18.96
C LYS A 357 28.81 -25.48 -19.17
N GLY A 358 28.44 -25.14 -20.41
CA GLY A 358 27.04 -24.92 -20.77
C GLY A 358 26.43 -23.57 -20.39
N ILE A 359 27.27 -22.58 -20.03
CA ILE A 359 26.85 -21.21 -19.71
C ILE A 359 27.35 -20.26 -20.80
N THR A 360 26.47 -19.41 -21.35
CA THR A 360 26.81 -18.38 -22.34
C THR A 360 26.41 -17.00 -21.85
N PHE A 361 27.30 -16.01 -21.98
CA PHE A 361 27.03 -14.60 -21.67
C PHE A 361 26.99 -13.80 -22.96
N SER A 362 25.83 -13.25 -23.30
CA SER A 362 25.61 -12.59 -24.59
C SER A 362 25.93 -11.09 -24.58
N LYS A 363 25.82 -10.40 -23.43
CA LYS A 363 26.13 -8.96 -23.34
C LYS A 363 26.51 -8.50 -21.92
N TYR A 364 27.56 -7.69 -21.83
CA TYR A 364 27.90 -6.87 -20.66
C TYR A 364 27.42 -5.43 -20.92
N ASN A 365 26.60 -4.86 -20.03
CA ASN A 365 26.18 -3.45 -20.15
C ASN A 365 27.12 -2.58 -19.31
N GLN A 366 28.06 -1.91 -19.98
CA GLN A 366 28.95 -0.92 -19.36
C GLN A 366 28.34 0.48 -19.48
N SER A 367 28.29 1.21 -18.36
CA SER A 367 28.21 2.68 -18.18
C SER A 367 27.01 3.20 -17.37
N LEU A 368 27.33 3.97 -16.32
CA LEU A 368 26.92 5.37 -16.17
C LEU A 368 28.09 6.17 -15.55
N ASN A 369 29.03 6.63 -16.39
CA ASN A 369 29.89 7.78 -16.05
C ASN A 369 29.72 8.84 -17.14
N SER A 370 29.53 10.06 -16.65
CA SER A 370 29.15 11.29 -17.35
C SER A 370 30.10 11.75 -18.45
N ASN A 371 29.52 12.45 -19.43
CA ASN A 371 30.08 13.41 -20.40
C ASN A 371 30.13 12.92 -21.86
N GLY A 372 29.39 13.61 -22.73
CA GLY A 372 29.56 13.51 -24.19
C GLY A 372 28.23 13.46 -24.94
N THR A 373 27.91 14.56 -25.61
CA THR A 373 26.87 14.68 -26.64
C THR A 373 27.11 13.66 -27.75
N ASP A 374 26.15 12.76 -27.99
CA ASP A 374 25.72 12.34 -29.33
C ASP A 374 24.45 11.48 -29.24
N GLN A 375 23.46 11.83 -30.06
CA GLN A 375 22.20 11.11 -30.21
C GLN A 375 22.43 9.85 -31.04
N VAL A 376 22.12 8.68 -30.47
CA VAL A 376 21.75 7.50 -31.26
C VAL A 376 20.58 6.79 -30.58
N ASN A 377 19.48 6.70 -31.32
CA ASN A 377 18.22 6.07 -30.93
C ASN A 377 18.36 4.54 -30.90
N ALA A 378 18.53 3.97 -29.71
CA ALA A 378 18.16 2.58 -29.40
C ALA A 378 18.05 2.42 -27.88
N GLY A 379 16.81 2.32 -27.38
CA GLY A 379 16.48 1.61 -26.13
C GLY A 379 17.07 2.11 -24.80
N ARG A 380 17.61 3.34 -24.71
CA ARG A 380 17.92 4.00 -23.43
C ARG A 380 16.64 4.36 -22.69
N ARG A 381 15.97 3.39 -22.05
CA ARG A 381 15.07 3.69 -20.92
C ARG A 381 15.89 3.61 -19.65
N GLY A 382 16.44 4.76 -19.26
CA GLY A 382 16.93 4.95 -17.90
C GLY A 382 15.82 4.59 -16.93
N VAL A 383 16.18 3.83 -15.91
CA VAL A 383 15.27 3.37 -14.86
C VAL A 383 14.84 4.59 -14.05
N ASN A 384 13.68 5.13 -14.40
CA ASN A 384 13.05 6.17 -13.62
C ASN A 384 12.29 5.46 -12.49
N LYS A 385 12.78 5.57 -11.25
CA LYS A 385 11.89 5.51 -10.08
C LYS A 385 10.72 6.45 -10.38
N TRP A 386 9.55 5.90 -10.66
CA TRP A 386 8.44 6.70 -11.16
C TRP A 386 7.83 7.46 -10.00
N VAL A 387 8.04 8.77 -10.00
CA VAL A 387 7.33 9.70 -9.11
C VAL A 387 6.25 10.34 -9.96
N GLU A 388 5.00 10.26 -9.49
CA GLU A 388 3.88 10.85 -10.18
C GLU A 388 4.16 12.34 -10.49
N PRO A 389 3.97 12.79 -11.74
CA PRO A 389 4.16 14.17 -12.12
C PRO A 389 3.35 15.12 -11.22
N GLY A 390 3.99 16.19 -10.74
CA GLY A 390 3.35 17.17 -9.87
C GLY A 390 3.33 16.82 -8.38
N LYS A 391 3.70 15.59 -7.99
CA LYS A 391 3.77 15.18 -6.58
C LYS A 391 4.69 16.08 -5.75
N PHE A 392 5.79 16.49 -6.36
CA PHE A 392 6.69 17.52 -5.84
C PHE A 392 6.94 18.57 -6.93
N PHE A 393 7.10 19.82 -6.52
CA PHE A 393 7.40 20.93 -7.41
C PHE A 393 8.27 21.98 -6.72
N ARG A 394 8.79 22.93 -7.51
CA ARG A 394 9.64 24.03 -7.01
C ARG A 394 8.80 25.24 -6.66
N GLU A 395 9.20 26.01 -5.66
CA GLU A 395 8.43 27.16 -5.17
C GLU A 395 8.16 28.19 -6.27
N LYS A 396 9.10 28.36 -7.20
CA LYS A 396 8.97 29.23 -8.38
C LYS A 396 7.77 28.91 -9.29
N MET A 397 7.21 27.71 -9.19
CA MET A 397 6.03 27.28 -9.96
C MET A 397 4.71 27.80 -9.36
N LEU A 398 4.71 28.22 -8.09
CA LEU A 398 3.58 28.93 -7.48
C LEU A 398 3.57 30.39 -7.93
N LYS A 399 3.30 30.58 -9.22
CA LYS A 399 3.15 31.88 -9.87
C LYS A 399 1.90 31.85 -10.73
N GLN A 400 1.06 32.88 -10.59
CA GLN A 400 -0.16 33.04 -11.37
C GLN A 400 0.12 32.89 -12.88
N GLY A 401 -0.72 32.10 -13.56
CA GLY A 401 -0.60 31.75 -14.98
C GLY A 401 0.31 30.55 -15.27
N THR A 402 0.98 29.97 -14.26
CA THR A 402 1.79 28.77 -14.46
C THR A 402 0.89 27.56 -14.69
N VAL A 403 1.18 26.80 -15.75
CA VAL A 403 0.55 25.49 -16.00
C VAL A 403 1.45 24.40 -15.44
N MET A 404 0.89 23.49 -14.65
CA MET A 404 1.64 22.37 -14.06
C MET A 404 0.76 21.13 -13.88
N PRO A 405 1.36 19.91 -13.89
CA PRO A 405 0.63 18.70 -13.55
C PRO A 405 0.26 18.71 -12.06
N MET A 406 -0.93 18.22 -11.74
CA MET A 406 -1.40 17.94 -10.39
C MET A 406 -1.36 16.42 -10.14
N PRO A 407 -0.79 15.96 -9.02
CA PRO A 407 -0.74 14.53 -8.69
C PRO A 407 -2.13 14.02 -8.30
N ASP A 408 -2.23 12.72 -7.99
CA ASP A 408 -3.41 12.17 -7.32
C ASP A 408 -3.49 12.71 -5.90
N ILE A 409 -4.29 13.76 -5.71
CA ILE A 409 -4.53 14.35 -4.39
C ILE A 409 -5.70 13.70 -3.66
N LYS A 410 -6.31 12.64 -4.23
CA LYS A 410 -7.44 11.94 -3.62
C LYS A 410 -6.96 11.01 -2.51
N ASP A 411 -7.62 11.06 -1.36
CA ASP A 411 -7.39 10.12 -0.28
C ASP A 411 -8.24 8.86 -0.53
N ASN A 412 -7.56 7.75 -0.78
CA ASN A 412 -8.23 6.47 -0.98
C ASN A 412 -8.45 5.73 0.34
N LEU A 413 -8.01 6.22 1.49
CA LEU A 413 -8.21 5.51 2.76
C LEU A 413 -9.69 5.44 3.16
N PRO A 414 -10.14 4.36 3.85
CA PRO A 414 -11.51 4.25 4.31
C PRO A 414 -11.91 5.44 5.20
N ALA A 415 -13.15 5.93 5.08
CA ALA A 415 -13.62 7.00 5.95
C ALA A 415 -13.66 6.54 7.43
N ARG A 416 -13.16 7.39 8.33
CA ARG A 416 -13.14 7.16 9.78
C ARG A 416 -13.47 8.46 10.51
N SER A 417 -13.83 8.36 11.79
CA SER A 417 -13.98 9.52 12.67
C SER A 417 -13.04 9.47 13.86
N PHE A 418 -12.72 10.64 14.41
CA PHE A 418 -11.99 10.78 15.66
C PHE A 418 -12.76 10.15 16.80
N LEU A 419 -12.04 9.66 17.81
CA LEU A 419 -12.65 9.26 19.06
C LEU A 419 -12.75 10.45 20.01
N PRO A 420 -13.82 10.53 20.84
CA PRO A 420 -13.84 11.49 21.93
C PRO A 420 -12.76 11.13 22.95
N ARG A 421 -12.08 12.13 23.52
CA ARG A 421 -11.05 11.96 24.56
C ARG A 421 -11.46 11.02 25.69
N ILE A 422 -12.74 11.04 26.08
CA ILE A 422 -13.29 10.20 27.14
C ILE A 422 -13.19 8.70 26.82
N ILE A 423 -13.18 8.30 25.55
CA ILE A 423 -12.97 6.92 25.13
C ILE A 423 -11.48 6.72 24.80
N LEU A 424 -10.89 7.63 24.03
CA LEU A 424 -9.51 7.52 23.53
C LEU A 424 -8.49 7.25 24.64
N TYR A 425 -8.55 7.99 25.75
CA TYR A 425 -7.59 7.83 26.86
C TYR A 425 -7.76 6.54 27.67
N LYS A 426 -8.80 5.75 27.39
CA LYS A 426 -9.02 4.43 27.98
C LYS A 426 -8.51 3.30 27.07
N LEU A 427 -8.11 3.62 25.84
CA LEU A 427 -7.54 2.66 24.91
C LEU A 427 -6.01 2.70 25.01
N PRO A 428 -5.32 1.55 25.00
CA PRO A 428 -3.87 1.53 24.85
C PRO A 428 -3.47 2.09 23.48
N PHE A 429 -2.33 2.77 23.42
CA PHE A 429 -1.73 3.23 22.16
C PHE A 429 -0.22 3.02 22.23
N SER A 430 0.21 1.76 22.03
CA SER A 430 1.62 1.39 21.94
C SER A 430 1.80 0.04 21.25
N SER A 431 2.88 -0.12 20.49
CA SER A 431 3.27 -1.41 19.89
C SER A 431 3.44 -2.51 20.96
N SER A 432 3.96 -2.14 22.15
CA SER A 432 4.11 -3.04 23.29
C SER A 432 2.79 -3.59 23.86
N LYS A 433 1.65 -2.96 23.50
CA LYS A 433 0.29 -3.34 23.90
C LYS A 433 -0.53 -3.90 22.75
N ILE A 434 0.12 -4.32 21.65
CA ILE A 434 -0.58 -4.82 20.46
C ILE A 434 -1.52 -5.99 20.76
N GLY A 435 -1.19 -6.88 21.70
CA GLY A 435 -2.07 -7.99 22.09
C GLY A 435 -3.42 -7.53 22.67
N GLU A 436 -3.42 -6.46 23.46
CA GLU A 436 -4.65 -5.88 24.02
C GLU A 436 -5.46 -5.16 22.95
N LEU A 437 -4.77 -4.39 22.10
CA LEU A 437 -5.35 -3.73 20.95
C LEU A 437 -6.02 -4.71 19.98
N LYS A 438 -5.37 -5.85 19.70
CA LYS A 438 -5.92 -6.94 18.86
C LYS A 438 -7.19 -7.52 19.46
N ARG A 439 -7.23 -7.71 20.78
CA ARG A 439 -8.45 -8.14 21.48
C ARG A 439 -9.56 -7.10 21.32
N ILE A 440 -9.28 -5.82 21.53
CA ILE A 440 -10.27 -4.74 21.44
C ILE A 440 -10.89 -4.64 20.04
N PHE A 441 -10.05 -4.69 19.00
CA PHE A 441 -10.48 -4.49 17.61
C PHE A 441 -10.69 -5.78 16.82
N HIS A 442 -10.72 -6.94 17.50
CA HIS A 442 -10.82 -8.27 16.88
C HIS A 442 -9.81 -8.50 15.74
N ALA A 443 -8.60 -7.95 15.85
CA ALA A 443 -7.55 -8.13 14.85
C ALA A 443 -6.89 -9.50 15.04
N GLY A 444 -7.07 -10.40 14.06
CA GLY A 444 -6.46 -11.72 14.06
C GLY A 444 -4.94 -11.68 13.87
N ASP A 445 -4.26 -12.78 14.22
CA ASP A 445 -2.82 -12.93 13.98
C ASP A 445 -2.49 -12.90 12.48
N ASN A 446 -1.47 -12.12 12.11
CA ASN A 446 -1.05 -11.84 10.74
C ASN A 446 -2.20 -11.33 9.84
N SER A 447 -3.15 -10.58 10.42
CA SER A 447 -4.21 -9.89 9.67
C SER A 447 -3.72 -8.56 9.09
N SER A 448 -4.48 -8.03 8.13
CA SER A 448 -4.24 -6.65 7.65
C SER A 448 -4.45 -5.66 8.76
N LEU A 449 -5.46 -5.88 9.60
CA LEU A 449 -5.76 -5.00 10.71
C LEU A 449 -4.60 -4.94 11.71
N GLU A 450 -3.98 -6.08 12.05
CA GLU A 450 -2.78 -6.11 12.87
C GLU A 450 -1.62 -5.35 12.22
N SER A 451 -1.36 -5.59 10.93
CA SER A 451 -0.26 -4.92 10.22
C SER A 451 -0.47 -3.41 10.16
N ILE A 452 -1.67 -2.96 9.78
CA ILE A 452 -2.11 -1.57 9.79
C ILE A 452 -1.88 -0.93 11.17
N MET A 453 -2.25 -1.64 12.23
CA MET A 453 -2.12 -1.12 13.59
C MET A 453 -0.65 -1.02 14.01
N LEU A 454 0.17 -2.02 13.70
CA LEU A 454 1.60 -2.00 13.97
C LEU A 454 2.31 -0.91 13.19
N ASP A 455 2.09 -0.81 11.87
CA ASP A 455 2.74 0.18 11.02
C ASP A 455 2.44 1.61 11.50
N ALA A 456 1.16 1.90 11.82
CA ALA A 456 0.78 3.18 12.40
C ALA A 456 1.43 3.44 13.77
N LEU A 457 1.49 2.44 14.65
CA LEU A 457 2.14 2.58 15.96
C LEU A 457 3.64 2.80 15.82
N ASP A 458 4.31 2.08 14.93
CA ASP A 458 5.74 2.17 14.68
C ASP A 458 6.12 3.58 14.14
N ASP A 459 5.33 4.13 13.21
CA ASP A 459 5.52 5.51 12.72
C ASP A 459 5.33 6.55 13.84
N CYS A 460 4.32 6.33 14.68
CA CYS A 460 4.03 7.19 15.82
C CYS A 460 5.12 7.13 16.89
N GLU A 461 5.67 5.94 17.16
CA GLU A 461 6.69 5.68 18.19
C GLU A 461 8.13 5.95 17.70
N ARG A 462 8.36 6.05 16.38
CA ARG A 462 9.67 6.43 15.79
C ARG A 462 10.27 7.63 16.51
N ALA A 463 11.60 7.69 16.65
CA ALA A 463 12.23 8.93 17.10
C ALA A 463 11.95 10.08 16.10
N PRO A 464 11.67 11.31 16.57
CA PRO A 464 11.58 12.47 15.67
C PRO A 464 12.90 12.67 14.91
N SER A 465 12.81 13.11 13.65
CA SER A 465 13.98 13.57 12.91
C SER A 465 14.59 14.83 13.57
N PRO A 466 15.87 15.16 13.33
CA PRO A 466 16.46 16.39 13.85
C PRO A 466 15.59 17.62 13.55
N GLY A 467 15.26 18.40 14.58
CA GLY A 467 14.40 19.58 14.45
C GLY A 467 12.89 19.31 14.29
N GLU A 468 12.47 18.05 14.14
CA GLU A 468 11.06 17.66 14.05
C GLU A 468 10.42 17.62 15.45
N THR A 469 9.22 18.19 15.56
CA THR A 469 8.32 17.94 16.69
C THR A 469 7.12 17.19 16.17
N LYS A 470 6.83 15.99 16.70
CA LYS A 470 5.73 15.15 16.20
C LYS A 470 4.86 14.58 17.31
N ARG A 471 3.62 14.24 16.95
CA ARG A 471 2.66 13.55 17.80
C ARG A 471 1.57 12.91 16.94
N CYS A 472 1.22 11.66 17.26
CA CYS A 472 0.00 11.07 16.74
C CYS A 472 -1.21 11.46 17.60
N VAL A 473 -2.32 11.80 16.95
CA VAL A 473 -3.53 12.31 17.60
C VAL A 473 -4.76 11.53 17.12
N GLY A 474 -5.52 10.99 18.07
CA GLY A 474 -6.76 10.23 17.84
C GLY A 474 -8.04 11.01 18.18
N SER A 475 -7.90 12.28 18.59
CA SER A 475 -9.01 13.20 18.85
C SER A 475 -8.75 14.57 18.23
N ALA A 476 -9.81 15.28 17.87
CA ALA A 476 -9.72 16.63 17.31
C ALA A 476 -9.18 17.63 18.34
N GLU A 477 -9.49 17.44 19.62
CA GLU A 477 -8.93 18.23 20.71
C GLU A 477 -7.42 18.02 20.87
N ASP A 478 -6.92 16.78 20.77
CA ASP A 478 -5.47 16.51 20.85
C ASP A 478 -4.72 17.11 19.66
N MET A 479 -5.35 17.12 18.48
CA MET A 479 -4.79 17.79 17.30
C MET A 479 -4.66 19.31 17.53
N LEU A 480 -5.72 19.95 18.02
CA LEU A 480 -5.70 21.38 18.35
C LEU A 480 -4.64 21.70 19.42
N ASP A 481 -4.60 20.91 20.50
CA ASP A 481 -3.65 21.12 21.58
C ASP A 481 -2.20 20.96 21.11
N PHE A 482 -1.95 19.98 20.23
CA PHE A 482 -0.63 19.81 19.63
C PHE A 482 -0.26 21.01 18.75
N ALA A 483 -1.14 21.41 17.83
CA ALA A 483 -0.91 22.57 16.96
C ALA A 483 -0.65 23.84 17.77
N SER A 484 -1.47 24.11 18.80
CA SER A 484 -1.30 25.27 19.66
C SER A 484 -0.06 25.20 20.54
N SER A 485 0.38 24.01 20.95
CA SER A 485 1.63 23.86 21.72
C SER A 485 2.87 24.22 20.91
N VAL A 486 2.83 24.03 19.59
CA VAL A 486 3.96 24.30 18.68
C VAL A 486 3.93 25.74 18.14
N LEU A 487 2.74 26.22 17.78
CA LEU A 487 2.56 27.48 17.04
C LEU A 487 2.04 28.64 17.91
N GLY A 488 1.63 28.37 19.15
CA GLY A 488 0.94 29.31 20.02
C GLY A 488 -0.58 29.27 19.87
N ARG A 489 -1.30 30.19 20.53
CA ARG A 489 -2.77 30.14 20.60
C ARG A 489 -3.49 30.71 19.36
N ASN A 490 -2.81 31.51 18.55
CA ASN A 490 -3.42 32.14 17.37
C ASN A 490 -3.14 31.29 16.12
N VAL A 491 -3.85 30.17 15.99
CA VAL A 491 -3.63 29.19 14.91
C VAL A 491 -4.82 29.10 13.96
N VAL A 492 -4.52 28.80 12.70
CA VAL A 492 -5.52 28.56 11.66
C VAL A 492 -5.15 27.26 10.94
N VAL A 493 -6.13 26.37 10.81
CA VAL A 493 -6.00 25.12 10.06
C VAL A 493 -6.43 25.32 8.60
N ARG A 494 -5.67 24.73 7.67
CA ARG A 494 -5.87 24.84 6.23
C ARG A 494 -5.78 23.48 5.57
N THR A 495 -6.60 23.27 4.55
CA THR A 495 -6.63 22.09 3.69
C THR A 495 -7.00 22.52 2.27
N THR A 496 -6.61 21.72 1.28
CA THR A 496 -7.17 21.84 -0.07
C THR A 496 -8.68 21.55 -0.03
N GLU A 497 -9.46 22.34 -0.76
CA GLU A 497 -10.94 22.38 -0.67
C GLU A 497 -11.62 21.13 -1.26
N ASN A 498 -11.15 20.66 -2.42
CA ASN A 498 -11.68 19.47 -3.09
C ASN A 498 -10.60 18.78 -3.94
N VAL A 499 -10.96 17.74 -4.70
CA VAL A 499 -10.03 16.96 -5.54
C VAL A 499 -10.08 17.31 -7.03
N ASN A 500 -10.83 18.35 -7.42
CA ASN A 500 -10.90 18.76 -8.82
C ASN A 500 -9.53 19.23 -9.31
N GLY A 501 -9.18 18.80 -10.52
CA GLY A 501 -7.84 18.96 -11.10
C GLY A 501 -6.86 17.84 -10.76
N SER A 502 -7.23 16.88 -9.90
CA SER A 502 -6.39 15.69 -9.62
C SER A 502 -6.08 14.92 -10.91
N LYS A 503 -4.82 14.49 -11.08
CA LYS A 503 -4.30 13.80 -12.28
C LYS A 503 -4.42 14.56 -13.60
N THR A 504 -4.70 15.86 -13.58
CA THR A 504 -4.73 16.69 -14.79
C THR A 504 -3.67 17.79 -14.73
N ASN A 505 -3.45 18.48 -15.84
CA ASN A 505 -2.77 19.77 -15.79
C ASN A 505 -3.73 20.81 -15.19
N ILE A 506 -3.17 21.73 -14.41
CA ILE A 506 -3.88 22.84 -13.79
C ILE A 506 -3.17 24.15 -14.09
N THR A 507 -3.91 25.26 -14.05
CA THR A 507 -3.34 26.60 -14.10
C THR A 507 -3.41 27.27 -12.73
N ILE A 508 -2.30 27.81 -12.26
CA ILE A 508 -2.25 28.54 -10.99
C ILE A 508 -2.94 29.90 -11.15
N GLY A 509 -3.97 30.14 -10.33
CA GLY A 509 -4.71 31.39 -10.24
C GLY A 509 -4.12 32.37 -9.23
N ALA A 510 -4.99 33.07 -8.50
CA ALA A 510 -4.60 33.99 -7.44
C ALA A 510 -3.89 33.23 -6.29
N ILE A 511 -2.85 33.83 -5.71
CA ILE A 511 -2.04 33.20 -4.67
C ILE A 511 -2.02 34.09 -3.43
N ARG A 512 -2.33 33.48 -2.29
CA ARG A 512 -2.19 34.07 -0.96
C ARG A 512 -1.00 33.44 -0.25
N LYS A 513 0.00 34.26 0.07
CA LYS A 513 1.19 33.84 0.83
C LYS A 513 0.88 33.96 2.32
N ILE A 514 0.93 32.85 3.04
CA ILE A 514 0.73 32.85 4.50
C ILE A 514 1.94 33.51 5.17
N ASN A 515 1.71 34.24 6.26
CA ASN A 515 2.69 35.06 6.97
C ASN A 515 3.43 36.05 6.04
N GLY A 516 2.71 36.61 5.06
CA GLY A 516 3.29 37.49 4.03
C GLY A 516 4.32 36.82 3.12
N GLY A 517 4.41 35.48 3.12
CA GLY A 517 5.43 34.72 2.40
C GLY A 517 6.78 34.62 3.14
N ASN A 518 6.83 35.08 4.39
CA ASN A 518 8.02 34.89 5.22
C ASN A 518 8.14 33.45 5.69
N VAL A 519 9.37 33.04 5.95
CA VAL A 519 9.68 31.74 6.54
C VAL A 519 8.95 31.62 7.88
N THR A 520 8.27 30.49 8.10
CA THR A 520 7.45 30.26 9.29
C THR A 520 7.62 28.83 9.80
N LYS A 521 6.91 28.52 10.90
CA LYS A 521 6.64 27.17 11.38
C LYS A 521 5.22 26.78 10.98
N SER A 522 5.02 25.52 10.66
CA SER A 522 3.69 24.93 10.47
C SER A 522 3.63 23.58 11.18
N VAL A 523 2.42 23.10 11.43
CA VAL A 523 2.17 21.72 11.87
C VAL A 523 1.37 21.05 10.76
N SER A 524 1.98 20.13 10.04
CA SER A 524 1.29 19.29 9.06
C SER A 524 0.74 18.05 9.76
N CYS A 525 -0.48 17.67 9.44
CA CYS A 525 -1.13 16.48 9.97
C CYS A 525 -1.55 15.61 8.80
N HIS A 526 -1.01 14.40 8.77
CA HIS A 526 -1.26 13.39 7.75
C HIS A 526 -2.09 12.25 8.32
N GLN A 527 -3.07 11.79 7.55
CA GLN A 527 -3.93 10.72 8.00
C GLN A 527 -3.18 9.38 7.96
N SER A 528 -3.17 8.66 9.09
CA SER A 528 -2.63 7.29 9.17
C SER A 528 -3.79 6.29 9.23
N LEU A 529 -3.70 5.19 8.48
CA LEU A 529 -4.68 4.13 8.53
C LEU A 529 -4.62 3.44 9.90
N TYR A 530 -5.72 3.48 10.66
CA TYR A 530 -5.85 2.89 11.99
C TYR A 530 -7.34 2.60 12.26
N PRO A 531 -7.74 1.75 13.23
CA PRO A 531 -9.16 1.47 13.48
C PRO A 531 -10.03 2.72 13.68
N TYR A 532 -9.54 3.73 14.38
CA TYR A 532 -10.18 5.05 14.44
C TYR A 532 -9.36 6.07 13.66
N LEU A 533 -9.91 7.27 13.41
CA LEU A 533 -9.18 8.32 12.71
C LEU A 533 -7.96 8.74 13.53
N LEU A 534 -6.79 8.49 12.96
CA LEU A 534 -5.50 8.81 13.53
C LEU A 534 -4.77 9.74 12.58
N TYR A 535 -4.20 10.81 13.13
CA TYR A 535 -3.32 11.69 12.39
C TYR A 535 -1.92 11.63 12.96
N TYR A 536 -0.94 11.40 12.09
CA TYR A 536 0.45 11.74 12.36
C TYR A 536 0.63 13.24 12.14
N CYS A 537 0.74 14.01 13.22
CA CYS A 537 1.03 15.43 13.14
C CYS A 537 2.51 15.68 13.42
N HIS A 538 3.13 16.53 12.61
CA HIS A 538 4.51 16.94 12.82
C HIS A 538 4.75 18.39 12.40
N SER A 539 5.80 18.97 12.95
CA SER A 539 6.28 20.31 12.63
C SER A 539 7.75 20.25 12.32
N VAL A 540 8.11 20.82 11.18
CA VAL A 540 9.48 21.11 10.80
C VAL A 540 9.65 22.62 10.67
N PRO A 541 10.77 23.18 11.14
CA PRO A 541 11.05 24.60 11.00
C PRO A 541 11.38 24.93 9.53
N LYS A 542 11.33 26.23 9.18
CA LYS A 542 11.74 26.76 7.87
C LYS A 542 10.85 26.32 6.70
N VAL A 543 9.55 26.53 6.84
CA VAL A 543 8.59 26.30 5.76
C VAL A 543 7.99 27.60 5.24
N ARG A 544 7.37 27.54 4.07
CA ARG A 544 6.40 28.55 3.59
C ARG A 544 5.11 27.85 3.17
N VAL A 545 3.98 28.48 3.45
CA VAL A 545 2.65 27.95 3.13
C VAL A 545 1.95 28.92 2.20
N TYR A 546 1.22 28.36 1.24
CA TYR A 546 0.51 29.09 0.19
C TYR A 546 -0.91 28.55 0.07
N GLU A 547 -1.85 29.46 -0.16
CA GLU A 547 -3.16 29.14 -0.69
C GLU A 547 -3.21 29.64 -2.13
N ALA A 548 -3.71 28.81 -3.05
CA ALA A 548 -3.78 29.15 -4.46
C ALA A 548 -5.13 28.74 -5.04
N ASP A 549 -5.73 29.61 -5.83
CA ASP A 549 -6.81 29.20 -6.71
C ASP A 549 -6.24 28.30 -7.80
N ILE A 550 -6.94 27.21 -8.06
CA ILE A 550 -6.59 26.22 -9.08
C ILE A 550 -7.64 26.35 -10.17
N LEU A 551 -7.18 26.61 -11.39
CA LEU A 551 -8.03 26.88 -12.54
C LEU A 551 -7.94 25.74 -13.56
N ASP A 552 -9.03 25.49 -14.26
CA ASP A 552 -9.02 24.65 -15.46
C ASP A 552 -8.18 25.33 -16.55
N PRO A 553 -7.20 24.64 -17.19
CA PRO A 553 -6.30 25.27 -18.13
C PRO A 553 -6.96 25.85 -19.40
N ASN A 554 -8.17 25.40 -19.76
CA ASN A 554 -8.83 25.81 -20.99
C ASN A 554 -9.84 26.94 -20.76
N SER A 555 -10.74 26.73 -19.80
CA SER A 555 -11.81 27.66 -19.46
C SER A 555 -11.35 28.79 -18.53
N MET A 556 -10.24 28.59 -17.82
CA MET A 556 -9.73 29.49 -16.77
C MET A 556 -10.69 29.67 -15.59
N GLU A 557 -11.73 28.83 -15.48
CA GLU A 557 -12.64 28.82 -14.35
C GLU A 557 -11.95 28.22 -13.12
N LYS A 558 -12.27 28.76 -11.93
CA LYS A 558 -11.79 28.21 -10.67
C LYS A 558 -12.47 26.88 -10.39
N ILE A 559 -11.69 25.80 -10.40
CA ILE A 559 -12.16 24.44 -10.13
C ILE A 559 -11.90 24.00 -8.69
N ASN A 560 -10.90 24.60 -8.02
CA ASN A 560 -10.47 24.21 -6.69
C ASN A 560 -9.72 25.36 -5.98
N HIS A 561 -9.54 25.24 -4.67
CA HIS A 561 -8.70 26.09 -3.85
C HIS A 561 -7.70 25.20 -3.10
N GLY A 562 -6.43 25.25 -3.53
CA GLY A 562 -5.36 24.38 -3.06
C GLY A 562 -4.51 25.02 -1.98
N VAL A 563 -4.02 24.19 -1.05
CA VAL A 563 -3.01 24.59 -0.07
C VAL A 563 -1.70 23.89 -0.43
N ALA A 564 -0.62 24.63 -0.52
CA ALA A 564 0.73 24.11 -0.75
C ALA A 564 1.66 24.46 0.39
N ILE A 565 2.59 23.56 0.70
CA ILE A 565 3.67 23.79 1.65
C ILE A 565 5.01 23.56 0.95
N CYS A 566 5.96 24.44 1.23
CA CYS A 566 7.33 24.38 0.74
C CYS A 566 8.29 24.21 1.91
N HIS A 567 9.07 23.14 1.88
CA HIS A 567 10.16 22.86 2.80
C HIS A 567 11.43 23.53 2.27
N LEU A 568 11.95 24.53 2.98
CA LEU A 568 13.10 25.31 2.52
C LEU A 568 14.44 24.70 2.92
N ASP A 569 14.44 23.81 3.91
CA ASP A 569 15.61 23.09 4.38
C ASP A 569 15.33 21.60 4.32
N THR A 570 15.92 20.93 3.33
CA THR A 570 15.74 19.51 3.06
C THR A 570 17.00 18.70 3.40
N SER A 571 17.93 19.29 4.17
CA SER A 571 19.25 18.71 4.45
C SER A 571 19.18 17.37 5.19
N ASP A 572 18.18 17.21 6.05
CA ASP A 572 17.95 15.99 6.84
C ASP A 572 17.08 14.94 6.12
N TRP A 573 16.70 15.19 4.87
CA TRP A 573 15.90 14.24 4.10
C TRP A 573 16.80 13.13 3.54
N SER A 574 16.24 11.91 3.43
CA SER A 574 16.97 10.80 2.81
C SER A 574 17.36 11.14 1.37
N PRO A 575 18.60 10.85 0.92
CA PRO A 575 18.99 11.01 -0.48
C PRO A 575 18.10 10.23 -1.45
N GLY A 576 17.49 9.13 -1.01
CA GLY A 576 16.54 8.33 -1.78
C GLY A 576 15.11 8.88 -1.81
N HIS A 577 14.83 10.02 -1.17
CA HIS A 577 13.47 10.58 -1.08
C HIS A 577 12.92 10.93 -2.47
N GLY A 578 11.64 10.62 -2.71
CA GLY A 578 10.95 10.81 -4.00
C GLY A 578 11.08 12.21 -4.59
N ALA A 579 11.17 13.24 -3.76
CA ALA A 579 11.35 14.62 -4.20
C ALA A 579 12.65 14.85 -4.99
N PHE A 580 13.75 14.21 -4.60
CA PHE A 580 15.04 14.38 -5.26
C PHE A 580 15.12 13.64 -6.59
N LEU A 581 14.41 12.51 -6.66
CA LEU A 581 14.20 11.77 -7.90
C LEU A 581 13.34 12.57 -8.89
N ALA A 582 12.28 13.23 -8.40
CA ALA A 582 11.38 14.03 -9.23
C ALA A 582 12.01 15.36 -9.70
N LEU A 583 12.82 16.00 -8.86
CA LEU A 583 13.34 17.35 -9.09
C LEU A 583 14.82 17.37 -9.54
N GLY A 584 15.47 16.21 -9.59
CA GLY A 584 16.84 16.04 -10.10
C GLY A 584 17.92 16.71 -9.24
N SER A 585 17.77 16.70 -7.91
CA SER A 585 18.71 17.34 -6.98
C SER A 585 18.98 16.46 -5.75
N ALA A 586 19.53 17.02 -4.67
CA ALA A 586 19.93 16.29 -3.47
C ALA A 586 19.49 17.02 -2.19
N PRO A 587 19.46 16.33 -1.02
CA PRO A 587 19.18 16.94 0.27
C PRO A 587 19.95 18.24 0.50
N GLY A 588 19.25 19.28 0.95
CA GLY A 588 19.82 20.58 1.31
C GLY A 588 20.17 21.51 0.14
N GLN A 589 20.05 21.04 -1.11
CA GLN A 589 20.38 21.86 -2.28
C GLN A 589 19.18 22.62 -2.86
N ILE A 590 17.96 22.14 -2.56
CA ILE A 590 16.72 22.69 -3.12
C ILE A 590 15.60 22.74 -2.08
N GLU A 591 14.71 23.70 -2.26
CA GLU A 591 13.39 23.67 -1.63
C GLU A 591 12.49 22.66 -2.34
N VAL A 592 11.63 22.01 -1.57
CA VAL A 592 10.65 21.04 -2.07
C VAL A 592 9.27 21.48 -1.65
N CYS A 593 8.38 21.71 -2.63
CA CYS A 593 6.99 22.00 -2.39
C CYS A 593 6.10 20.81 -2.76
N HIS A 594 4.98 20.69 -2.06
CA HIS A 594 3.91 19.78 -2.40
C HIS A 594 2.55 20.37 -2.00
N TRP A 595 1.49 19.86 -2.63
CA TRP A 595 0.12 20.16 -2.23
C TRP A 595 -0.23 19.42 -0.93
N ILE A 596 -1.14 19.99 -0.15
CA ILE A 596 -1.84 19.29 0.94
C ILE A 596 -2.97 18.49 0.28
N PHE A 597 -2.94 17.17 0.47
CA PHE A 597 -3.87 16.27 -0.20
C PHE A 597 -5.23 16.26 0.50
N GLU A 598 -6.23 15.60 -0.10
CA GLU A 598 -7.51 15.36 0.56
C GLU A 598 -7.29 14.72 1.93
N ASN A 599 -8.04 15.18 2.93
CA ASN A 599 -7.95 14.79 4.34
C ASN A 599 -6.65 15.16 5.08
N ASP A 600 -5.57 15.53 4.41
CA ASP A 600 -4.41 16.13 5.06
C ASP A 600 -4.68 17.60 5.41
N MET A 601 -3.94 18.15 6.37
CA MET A 601 -4.09 19.55 6.74
C MET A 601 -2.79 20.13 7.28
N THR A 602 -2.68 21.46 7.22
CA THR A 602 -1.58 22.20 7.82
C THR A 602 -2.11 23.32 8.70
N TRP A 603 -1.55 23.43 9.90
CA TRP A 603 -1.79 24.52 10.83
C TRP A 603 -0.69 25.55 10.69
N THR A 604 -1.07 26.82 10.68
CA THR A 604 -0.13 27.93 10.72
C THR A 604 -0.53 28.91 11.80
N ILE A 605 0.40 29.78 12.18
CA ILE A 605 0.06 31.01 12.91
C ILE A 605 -0.88 31.84 12.03
N ALA A 606 -1.91 32.44 12.62
CA ALA A 606 -2.80 33.35 11.91
C ALA A 606 -2.01 34.59 11.45
N ASP A 607 -2.35 35.09 10.26
CA ASP A 607 -1.75 36.31 9.75
C ASP A 607 -2.15 37.49 10.66
N ALA A 608 -1.20 38.38 10.98
CA ALA A 608 -1.52 39.62 11.65
C ALA A 608 -2.30 40.51 10.68
N PHE A 609 -3.54 40.86 11.03
CA PHE A 609 -4.36 41.81 10.27
C PHE A 609 -3.95 43.26 10.51
#